data_AF-A0A543KBL8-F1
#
_entry.id   AF-A0A543KBL8-F1
#
_cell.length_a   1.000
_cell.length_b   1.000
_cell.length_c   1.000
_cell.angle_alpha   90.00
_cell.angle_beta   90.00
_cell.angle_gamma   90.00
#
_symmetry.space_group_name_H-M   'P 1'
#
loop_
_entity.id
_entity.type
_entity.pdbx_description
1 polymer ?
#
loop_
_entity_poly.entity_id
_entity_poly.type
_entity_poly.pdbx_seq_one_letter_code
_entity_poly.pdbx_strand_id
1 'polypeptide(L)'
;MQALADVILPVFLVIGFGYVARWRNLINDAQVDGVVWFTQTFAIPCLLFVAIARLDLGQEFNWRLLVSFYTGAIAGFTLGFWGARLIFKRDWEDCVAIGFIALFSNSVLLGLPITERAYGPDSLAPNYAIIAVHSPICYAIGITTMELIRNRGGRLRDSAARVFSAMFRNALVIAIGLGFIVNLTGLPMPGVVDQALDMMVRAALPAALFGLGGVLYLYRPEGDLRTIGFVVALSLVVHPVITFGLAHAFGLSTEAMRSAVVTAAMAPGVNAYVFSNLYGRAKRVAASAVLIGTGGVMVTGWVWLQILP
;
A
#
# COMPACT_ATOMS: atom_id res chain seq x y z
N MET A 1 12.26 -22.36 -3.00
CA MET A 1 11.57 -22.89 -1.80
C MET A 1 11.97 -22.17 -0.53
N GLN A 2 13.26 -21.86 -0.32
CA GLN A 2 13.74 -21.16 0.88
C GLN A 2 13.09 -19.78 1.11
N ALA A 3 13.02 -18.93 0.08
CA ALA A 3 12.33 -17.62 0.19
C ALA A 3 10.84 -17.72 0.55
N LEU A 4 10.13 -18.77 0.09
CA LEU A 4 8.73 -18.99 0.47
C LEU A 4 8.62 -19.31 1.96
N ALA A 5 9.49 -20.18 2.47
CA ALA A 5 9.47 -20.64 3.86
C ALA A 5 9.99 -19.59 4.86
N ASP A 6 11.03 -18.84 4.49
CA ASP A 6 11.75 -17.96 5.43
C ASP A 6 11.23 -16.52 5.40
N VAL A 7 10.70 -16.07 4.26
CA VAL A 7 10.25 -14.68 4.08
C VAL A 7 8.74 -14.57 4.07
N ILE A 8 8.09 -15.30 3.17
CA ILE A 8 6.65 -15.16 2.92
C ILE A 8 5.87 -15.82 4.07
N LEU A 9 6.14 -17.08 4.38
CA LEU A 9 5.35 -17.86 5.33
C LEU A 9 5.23 -17.19 6.72
N PRO A 10 6.28 -16.62 7.35
CA PRO A 10 6.14 -15.97 8.65
C PRO A 10 5.16 -14.78 8.64
N VAL A 11 5.17 -13.96 7.60
CA VAL A 11 4.22 -12.84 7.44
C VAL A 11 2.79 -13.37 7.39
N PHE A 12 2.56 -14.40 6.57
CA PHE A 12 1.24 -15.01 6.42
C PHE A 12 0.81 -15.85 7.64
N LEU A 13 1.72 -16.36 8.44
CA LEU A 13 1.40 -17.01 9.72
C LEU A 13 0.87 -16.01 10.73
N VAL A 14 1.43 -14.80 10.81
CA VAL A 14 0.91 -13.73 11.69
C VAL A 14 -0.46 -13.26 11.22
N ILE A 15 -0.64 -13.06 9.91
CA ILE A 15 -1.96 -12.75 9.32
C ILE A 15 -2.95 -13.88 9.63
N GLY A 16 -2.56 -15.13 9.37
CA GLY A 16 -3.37 -16.31 9.63
C GLY A 16 -3.74 -16.46 11.11
N PHE A 17 -2.84 -16.09 12.02
CA PHE A 17 -3.12 -16.10 13.45
C PHE A 17 -4.20 -15.07 13.83
N GLY A 18 -4.14 -13.85 13.30
CA GLY A 18 -5.19 -12.86 13.47
C GLY A 18 -6.54 -13.31 12.90
N TYR A 19 -6.53 -13.93 11.73
CA TYR A 19 -7.71 -14.51 11.10
C TYR A 19 -8.34 -15.61 11.98
N VAL A 20 -7.52 -16.56 12.45
CA VAL A 20 -7.98 -17.68 13.29
C VAL A 20 -8.47 -17.18 14.65
N ALA A 21 -7.79 -16.20 15.25
CA ALA A 21 -8.22 -15.61 16.51
C ALA A 21 -9.62 -15.00 16.40
N ARG A 22 -9.90 -14.29 15.30
CA ARG A 22 -11.25 -13.76 15.04
C ARG A 22 -12.25 -14.87 14.70
N TRP A 23 -11.89 -15.82 13.85
CA TRP A 23 -12.75 -16.95 13.45
C TRP A 23 -13.18 -17.82 14.64
N ARG A 24 -12.27 -18.08 15.58
CA ARG A 24 -12.55 -18.81 16.82
C ARG A 24 -13.22 -17.97 17.90
N ASN A 25 -13.57 -16.72 17.60
CA ASN A 25 -14.14 -15.74 18.54
C ASN A 25 -13.27 -15.51 19.80
N LEU A 26 -11.94 -15.68 19.71
CA LEU A 26 -11.00 -15.29 20.77
C LEU A 26 -10.92 -13.77 20.89
N ILE A 27 -11.14 -13.09 19.77
CA ILE A 27 -11.36 -11.65 19.68
C ILE A 27 -12.64 -11.36 18.90
N ASN A 28 -13.28 -10.23 19.19
CA ASN A 28 -14.48 -9.72 18.50
C ASN A 28 -14.14 -8.60 17.51
N ASP A 29 -15.13 -8.11 16.78
CA ASP A 29 -14.96 -7.07 15.76
C ASP A 29 -14.38 -5.78 16.33
N ALA A 30 -14.86 -5.35 17.51
CA ALA A 30 -14.36 -4.15 18.17
C ALA A 30 -12.87 -4.27 18.59
N GLN A 31 -12.42 -5.46 18.95
CA GLN A 31 -11.01 -5.72 19.26
C GLN A 31 -10.14 -5.73 18.00
N VAL A 32 -10.62 -6.31 16.90
CA VAL A 32 -9.94 -6.22 15.58
C VAL A 32 -9.82 -4.75 15.16
N ASP A 33 -10.92 -4.00 15.22
CA ASP A 33 -10.97 -2.59 14.90
C ASP A 33 -10.04 -1.77 15.81
N GLY A 34 -9.97 -2.11 17.10
CA GLY A 34 -9.06 -1.49 18.06
C GLY A 34 -7.58 -1.67 17.69
N VAL A 35 -7.17 -2.88 17.29
CA VAL A 35 -5.79 -3.16 16.84
C VAL A 35 -5.47 -2.42 15.54
N VAL A 36 -6.40 -2.42 14.58
CA VAL A 36 -6.25 -1.69 13.31
C VAL A 36 -6.16 -0.19 13.55
N TRP A 37 -7.01 0.35 14.42
CA TRP A 37 -7.00 1.76 14.79
C TRP A 37 -5.68 2.15 15.48
N PHE A 38 -5.23 1.38 16.47
CA PHE A 38 -3.95 1.61 17.12
C PHE A 38 -2.79 1.65 16.12
N THR A 39 -2.72 0.68 15.22
CA THR A 39 -1.65 0.59 14.24
C THR A 39 -1.69 1.73 13.21
N GLN A 40 -2.86 2.03 12.65
CA GLN A 40 -3.03 3.06 11.62
C GLN A 40 -2.92 4.49 12.18
N THR A 41 -3.31 4.72 13.43
CA THR A 41 -3.35 6.05 14.04
C THR A 41 -2.08 6.40 14.81
N PHE A 42 -1.35 5.42 15.35
CA PHE A 42 -0.17 5.68 16.18
C PHE A 42 1.08 4.93 15.69
N ALA A 43 1.05 3.60 15.66
CA ALA A 43 2.29 2.82 15.49
C ALA A 43 2.92 2.98 14.10
N ILE A 44 2.14 2.89 13.02
CA ILE A 44 2.62 3.09 11.65
C ILE A 44 3.02 4.55 11.41
N PRO A 45 2.25 5.57 11.84
CA PRO A 45 2.72 6.95 11.84
C PRO A 45 4.09 7.13 12.52
N CYS A 46 4.31 6.56 13.71
CA CYS A 46 5.63 6.59 14.36
C CYS A 46 6.71 5.92 13.49
N LEU A 47 6.43 4.74 12.91
CA LEU A 47 7.33 4.04 12.01
C LEU A 47 7.73 4.91 10.81
N LEU A 48 6.76 5.52 10.13
CA LEU A 48 7.03 6.36 8.96
C LEU A 48 7.73 7.66 9.33
N PHE A 49 7.37 8.28 10.45
CA PHE A 49 8.07 9.46 10.96
C PHE A 49 9.55 9.15 11.20
N VAL A 50 9.86 8.11 11.97
CA VAL A 50 11.24 7.71 12.29
C VAL A 50 12.01 7.35 11.02
N ALA A 51 11.37 6.58 10.12
CA ALA A 51 11.97 6.18 8.86
C ALA A 51 12.39 7.39 8.01
N ILE A 52 11.50 8.38 7.83
CA ILE A 52 11.79 9.58 7.05
C ILE A 52 12.74 10.53 7.77
N ALA A 53 12.61 10.68 9.09
CA ALA A 53 13.50 11.51 9.90
C ALA A 53 14.97 11.05 9.80
N ARG A 54 15.20 9.73 9.69
CA ARG A 54 16.53 9.10 9.60
C ARG A 54 17.01 8.86 8.16
N LEU A 55 16.17 9.11 7.13
CA LEU A 55 16.48 8.78 5.74
C LEU A 55 17.52 9.73 5.14
N ASP A 56 18.48 9.22 4.36
CA ASP A 56 19.30 10.09 3.49
C ASP A 56 18.47 10.46 2.25
N LEU A 57 17.79 11.61 2.32
CA LEU A 57 16.95 12.09 1.22
C LEU A 57 17.73 12.31 -0.09
N GLY A 58 19.02 12.63 -0.01
CA GLY A 58 19.84 12.88 -1.20
C GLY A 58 20.10 11.62 -2.01
N GLN A 59 20.25 10.48 -1.33
CA GLN A 59 20.52 9.19 -1.97
C GLN A 59 19.22 8.42 -2.29
N GLU A 60 18.25 8.46 -1.39
CA GLU A 60 17.10 7.55 -1.42
C GLU A 60 15.92 8.10 -2.24
N PHE A 61 15.76 9.42 -2.35
CA PHE A 61 14.76 10.04 -3.24
C PHE A 61 15.24 10.07 -4.69
N ASN A 62 15.44 8.88 -5.24
CA ASN A 62 15.89 8.70 -6.61
C ASN A 62 14.70 8.77 -7.59
N TRP A 63 14.73 9.72 -8.53
CA TRP A 63 13.66 9.84 -9.53
C TRP A 63 13.47 8.56 -10.35
N ARG A 64 14.54 7.79 -10.61
CA ARG A 64 14.47 6.52 -11.36
C ARG A 64 13.65 5.48 -10.60
N LEU A 65 13.79 5.45 -9.27
CA LEU A 65 13.02 4.58 -8.38
C LEU A 65 11.54 4.93 -8.46
N LEU A 66 11.22 6.21 -8.24
CA LEU A 66 9.84 6.70 -8.21
C LEU A 66 9.17 6.53 -9.58
N VAL A 67 9.84 6.89 -10.68
CA VAL A 67 9.29 6.73 -12.03
C VAL A 67 9.06 5.26 -12.36
N SER A 68 9.98 4.35 -12.00
CA SER A 68 9.78 2.91 -12.24
C SER A 68 8.53 2.40 -11.54
N PHE A 69 8.39 2.69 -10.25
CA PHE A 69 7.26 2.24 -9.44
C PHE A 69 5.93 2.86 -9.87
N TYR A 70 5.87 4.20 -9.99
CA TYR A 70 4.63 4.90 -10.29
C TYR A 70 4.18 4.73 -11.73
N THR A 71 5.08 4.51 -12.69
CA THR A 71 4.66 4.17 -14.06
C THR A 71 3.91 2.84 -14.06
N GLY A 72 4.38 1.84 -13.32
CA GLY A 72 3.65 0.59 -13.15
C GLY A 72 2.30 0.76 -12.44
N ALA A 73 2.25 1.59 -11.39
CA ALA A 73 1.02 1.86 -10.65
C ALA A 73 -0.02 2.61 -11.50
N ILE A 74 0.41 3.63 -12.24
CA ILE A 74 -0.42 4.41 -13.17
C ILE A 74 -0.88 3.55 -14.34
N ALA A 75 -0.02 2.68 -14.88
CA ALA A 75 -0.42 1.71 -15.89
C ALA A 75 -1.51 0.77 -15.35
N GLY A 76 -1.36 0.27 -14.11
CA GLY A 76 -2.39 -0.48 -13.40
C GLY A 76 -3.71 0.29 -13.31
N PHE A 77 -3.66 1.57 -12.92
CA PHE A 77 -4.83 2.45 -12.88
C PHE A 77 -5.50 2.59 -14.25
N THR A 78 -4.74 2.92 -15.29
CA THR A 78 -5.25 3.15 -16.64
C THR A 78 -5.86 1.88 -17.22
N LEU A 79 -5.19 0.74 -17.07
CA LEU A 79 -5.70 -0.56 -17.52
C LEU A 79 -6.91 -1.00 -16.71
N GLY A 80 -6.93 -0.75 -15.40
CA GLY A 80 -8.07 -1.02 -14.53
C GLY A 80 -9.30 -0.21 -14.94
N PHE A 81 -9.11 1.09 -15.16
CA PHE A 81 -10.14 2.03 -15.59
C PHE A 81 -10.73 1.65 -16.95
N TRP A 82 -9.89 1.49 -17.96
CA TRP A 82 -10.37 1.17 -19.31
C TRP A 82 -10.84 -0.29 -19.42
N GLY A 83 -10.23 -1.23 -18.69
CA GLY A 83 -10.70 -2.61 -18.62
C GLY A 83 -12.09 -2.71 -17.99
N ALA A 84 -12.33 -2.00 -16.89
CA ALA A 84 -13.66 -1.87 -16.29
C ALA A 84 -14.69 -1.34 -17.30
N ARG A 85 -14.31 -0.34 -18.10
CA ARG A 85 -15.19 0.28 -19.09
C ARG A 85 -15.46 -0.62 -20.31
N LEU A 86 -14.41 -1.17 -20.91
CA LEU A 86 -14.44 -1.83 -22.21
C LEU A 86 -14.78 -3.32 -22.11
N ILE A 87 -14.26 -4.00 -21.09
CA ILE A 87 -14.44 -5.46 -20.92
C ILE A 87 -15.67 -5.72 -20.05
N PHE A 88 -15.77 -5.04 -18.91
CA PHE A 88 -16.81 -5.28 -17.91
C PHE A 88 -18.00 -4.33 -18.00
N LYS A 89 -17.96 -3.37 -18.94
CA LYS A 89 -19.06 -2.43 -19.25
C LYS A 89 -19.56 -1.65 -18.02
N ARG A 90 -18.65 -1.34 -17.09
CA ARG A 90 -18.94 -0.57 -15.88
C ARG A 90 -19.27 0.89 -16.20
N ASP A 91 -19.99 1.53 -15.28
CA ASP A 91 -20.19 2.97 -15.31
C ASP A 91 -18.89 3.71 -14.94
N TRP A 92 -18.80 4.97 -15.34
CA TRP A 92 -17.55 5.72 -15.30
C TRP A 92 -16.97 5.88 -13.89
N GLU A 93 -17.83 6.03 -12.88
CA GLU A 93 -17.39 6.14 -11.48
C GLU A 93 -16.86 4.80 -10.93
N ASP A 94 -17.51 3.66 -11.25
CA ASP A 94 -16.96 2.33 -10.93
C ASP A 94 -15.61 2.12 -11.64
N CYS A 95 -15.44 2.62 -12.87
CA CYS A 95 -14.16 2.50 -13.59
C CYS A 95 -13.02 3.19 -12.83
N VAL A 96 -13.26 4.37 -12.23
CA VAL A 96 -12.24 5.04 -11.40
C VAL A 96 -11.95 4.25 -10.14
N ALA A 97 -12.98 3.77 -9.46
CA ALA A 97 -12.80 2.97 -8.25
C ALA A 97 -12.01 1.68 -8.56
N ILE A 98 -12.33 0.99 -9.66
CA ILE A 98 -11.60 -0.22 -10.10
C ILE A 98 -10.16 0.09 -10.50
N GLY A 99 -9.93 1.18 -11.25
CA GLY A 99 -8.58 1.65 -11.55
C GLY A 99 -7.80 1.97 -10.27
N PHE A 100 -8.43 2.60 -9.28
CA PHE A 100 -7.79 2.95 -8.02
C PHE A 100 -7.35 1.73 -7.20
N ILE A 101 -8.09 0.61 -7.28
CA ILE A 101 -7.68 -0.67 -6.67
C ILE A 101 -6.33 -1.14 -7.26
N ALA A 102 -6.15 -1.03 -8.58
CA ALA A 102 -4.88 -1.39 -9.23
C ALA A 102 -3.76 -0.36 -9.02
N LEU A 103 -4.09 0.88 -8.68
CA LEU A 103 -3.14 1.96 -8.37
C LEU A 103 -2.53 1.82 -6.97
N PHE A 104 -3.36 1.48 -5.98
CA PHE A 104 -3.00 1.58 -4.59
C PHE A 104 -2.50 0.24 -4.03
N SER A 105 -1.22 -0.05 -4.27
CA SER A 105 -0.52 -1.20 -3.67
C SER A 105 -0.45 -1.11 -2.13
N ASN A 106 -0.48 -2.26 -1.45
CA ASN A 106 -0.30 -2.39 -0.01
C ASN A 106 1.18 -2.34 0.42
N SER A 107 1.79 -1.18 0.17
CA SER A 107 3.23 -0.96 0.39
C SER A 107 3.65 -1.05 1.87
N VAL A 108 2.77 -0.66 2.79
CA VAL A 108 3.09 -0.58 4.23
C VAL A 108 2.82 -1.90 4.95
N LEU A 109 1.62 -2.47 4.80
CA LEU A 109 1.24 -3.65 5.60
C LEU A 109 1.77 -4.96 5.04
N LEU A 110 2.08 -5.02 3.74
CA LEU A 110 2.67 -6.20 3.12
C LEU A 110 4.08 -5.92 2.58
N GLY A 111 4.29 -4.80 1.90
CA GLY A 111 5.57 -4.47 1.28
C GLY A 111 6.73 -4.42 2.27
N LEU A 112 6.62 -3.58 3.31
CA LEU A 112 7.66 -3.44 4.34
C LEU A 112 8.03 -4.76 5.03
N PRO A 113 7.11 -5.54 5.63
CA PRO A 113 7.48 -6.76 6.33
C PRO A 113 8.05 -7.83 5.39
N ILE A 114 7.60 -7.91 4.13
CA ILE A 114 8.16 -8.85 3.15
C ILE A 114 9.58 -8.42 2.75
N THR A 115 9.82 -7.13 2.47
CA THR A 115 11.16 -6.62 2.18
C THR A 115 12.11 -6.79 3.37
N GLU A 116 11.67 -6.43 4.58
CA GLU A 116 12.47 -6.54 5.81
C GLU A 116 12.89 -7.99 6.05
N ARG A 117 11.99 -8.94 5.84
CA ARG A 117 12.32 -10.36 5.99
C ARG A 117 13.18 -10.92 4.88
N ALA A 118 13.04 -10.41 3.66
CA ALA A 118 13.83 -10.87 2.51
C ALA A 118 15.27 -10.37 2.57
N TYR A 119 15.46 -9.10 2.94
CA TYR A 119 16.72 -8.38 2.72
C TYR A 119 17.26 -7.66 3.96
N GLY A 120 16.50 -7.66 5.08
CA GLY A 120 16.87 -7.00 6.32
C GLY A 120 16.30 -5.59 6.46
N PRO A 121 16.34 -5.01 7.68
CA PRO A 121 15.80 -3.68 7.95
C PRO A 121 16.57 -2.55 7.23
N ASP A 122 17.86 -2.77 6.93
CA ASP A 122 18.71 -1.79 6.26
C ASP A 122 18.32 -1.58 4.79
N SER A 123 17.60 -2.53 4.18
CA SER A 123 17.12 -2.44 2.78
C SER A 123 15.75 -1.77 2.63
N LEU A 124 15.21 -1.15 3.68
CA LEU A 124 13.88 -0.52 3.65
C LEU A 124 13.88 0.93 3.17
N ALA A 125 15.05 1.57 3.09
CA ALA A 125 15.18 2.98 2.72
C ALA A 125 14.46 3.33 1.39
N PRO A 126 14.62 2.55 0.30
CA PRO A 126 13.89 2.83 -0.94
C PRO A 126 12.37 2.59 -0.82
N ASN A 127 11.92 1.64 0.02
CA ASN A 127 10.49 1.45 0.28
C ASN A 127 9.89 2.69 0.95
N TYR A 128 10.61 3.29 1.92
CA TYR A 128 10.15 4.50 2.60
C TYR A 128 10.05 5.69 1.66
N ALA A 129 11.00 5.84 0.72
CA ALA A 129 10.91 6.87 -0.33
C ALA A 129 9.64 6.72 -1.19
N ILE A 130 9.31 5.49 -1.60
CA ILE A 130 8.05 5.20 -2.31
C ILE A 130 6.85 5.53 -1.40
N ILE A 131 6.81 5.01 -0.19
CA ILE A 131 5.66 5.17 0.73
C ILE A 131 5.39 6.64 1.06
N ALA A 132 6.44 7.45 1.21
CA ALA A 132 6.35 8.87 1.55
C ALA A 132 5.46 9.67 0.60
N VAL A 133 5.50 9.33 -0.70
CA VAL A 133 4.71 10.02 -1.74
C VAL A 133 3.56 9.17 -2.29
N HIS A 134 3.42 7.92 -1.86
CA HIS A 134 2.42 6.96 -2.36
C HIS A 134 0.98 7.41 -2.16
N SER A 135 0.59 7.70 -0.92
CA SER A 135 -0.77 8.14 -0.63
C SER A 135 -1.10 9.47 -1.35
N PRO A 136 -0.25 10.52 -1.26
CA PRO A 136 -0.47 11.75 -2.01
C PRO A 136 -0.69 11.56 -3.50
N ILE A 137 0.21 10.84 -4.18
CA ILE A 137 0.13 10.62 -5.63
C ILE A 137 -1.13 9.84 -6.00
N CYS A 138 -1.39 8.72 -5.31
CA CYS A 138 -2.52 7.87 -5.64
C CYS A 138 -3.85 8.59 -5.44
N TYR A 139 -4.06 9.24 -4.28
CA TYR A 139 -5.28 9.99 -4.01
C TYR A 139 -5.45 11.21 -4.92
N ALA A 140 -4.37 11.90 -5.26
CA ALA A 140 -4.43 12.99 -6.23
C ALA A 140 -4.96 12.50 -7.59
N ILE A 141 -4.43 11.39 -8.12
CA ILE A 141 -4.88 10.78 -9.38
C ILE A 141 -6.34 10.30 -9.26
N GLY A 142 -6.64 9.52 -8.24
CA GLY A 142 -7.95 8.90 -8.05
C GLY A 142 -9.07 9.92 -7.86
N ILE A 143 -8.90 10.85 -6.92
CA ILE A 143 -9.92 11.86 -6.62
C ILE A 143 -10.07 12.82 -7.81
N THR A 144 -8.97 13.28 -8.42
CA THR A 144 -9.06 14.20 -9.57
C THR A 144 -9.85 13.54 -10.70
N THR A 145 -9.56 12.28 -11.01
CA THR A 145 -10.27 11.54 -12.06
C THR A 145 -11.74 11.30 -11.69
N MET A 146 -12.02 10.93 -10.43
CA MET A 146 -13.39 10.72 -9.93
C MET A 146 -14.21 12.01 -10.02
N GLU A 147 -13.67 13.12 -9.54
CA GLU A 147 -14.37 14.39 -9.53
C GLU A 147 -14.55 14.95 -10.94
N LEU A 148 -13.59 14.75 -11.86
CA LEU A 148 -13.77 15.07 -13.28
C LEU A 148 -14.93 14.30 -13.91
N ILE A 149 -15.13 13.03 -13.53
CA ILE A 149 -16.22 12.19 -14.03
C ILE A 149 -17.57 12.56 -13.41
N ARG A 150 -17.59 12.85 -12.10
CA ARG A 150 -18.81 13.26 -11.37
C ARG A 150 -19.27 14.66 -11.78
N ASN A 151 -18.34 15.59 -12.02
CA ASN A 151 -18.65 16.94 -12.46
C ASN A 151 -18.87 17.00 -13.97
N ARG A 152 -20.09 16.72 -14.41
CA ARG A 152 -20.61 17.20 -15.70
C ARG A 152 -20.97 18.71 -15.65
N GLY A 153 -20.14 19.55 -15.02
CA GLY A 153 -20.34 21.02 -15.01
C GLY A 153 -19.94 21.82 -13.75
N GLY A 154 -19.38 21.23 -12.69
CA GLY A 154 -18.97 21.96 -11.47
C GLY A 154 -17.48 22.38 -11.42
N ARG A 155 -17.15 23.36 -10.56
CA ARG A 155 -15.80 23.95 -10.44
C ARG A 155 -14.81 22.95 -9.80
N LEU A 156 -13.75 22.61 -10.53
CA LEU A 156 -12.60 21.79 -10.06
C LEU A 156 -11.99 22.25 -8.73
N ARG A 157 -12.12 23.54 -8.37
CA ARG A 157 -11.55 24.14 -7.16
C ARG A 157 -12.08 23.53 -5.86
N ASP A 158 -13.37 23.19 -5.78
CA ASP A 158 -13.97 22.59 -4.56
C ASP A 158 -13.58 21.12 -4.38
N SER A 159 -13.15 20.48 -5.47
CA SER A 159 -12.63 19.11 -5.47
C SER A 159 -11.20 19.09 -4.95
N ALA A 160 -10.34 20.02 -5.38
CA ALA A 160 -8.97 20.16 -4.88
C ALA A 160 -8.92 20.48 -3.37
N ALA A 161 -9.84 21.32 -2.87
CA ALA A 161 -9.92 21.63 -1.42
C ALA A 161 -10.29 20.39 -0.58
N ARG A 162 -11.19 19.53 -1.07
CA ARG A 162 -11.55 18.27 -0.41
C ARG A 162 -10.41 17.25 -0.42
N VAL A 163 -9.68 17.14 -1.54
CA VAL A 163 -8.45 16.32 -1.64
C VAL A 163 -7.43 16.76 -0.59
N PHE A 164 -7.11 18.06 -0.58
CA PHE A 164 -6.12 18.62 0.32
C PHE A 164 -6.54 18.44 1.78
N SER A 165 -7.81 18.70 2.12
CA SER A 165 -8.30 18.52 3.49
C SER A 165 -8.26 17.05 3.93
N ALA A 166 -8.63 16.10 3.07
CA ALA A 166 -8.58 14.67 3.39
C ALA A 166 -7.13 14.15 3.52
N MET A 167 -6.22 14.64 2.68
CA MET A 167 -4.80 14.27 2.72
C MET A 167 -4.10 14.80 3.98
N PHE A 168 -4.31 16.07 4.33
CA PHE A 168 -3.64 16.69 5.49
C PHE A 168 -4.23 16.24 6.83
N ARG A 169 -5.41 15.61 6.84
CA ARG A 169 -5.98 14.96 8.03
C ARG A 169 -5.51 13.51 8.20
N ASN A 170 -4.81 12.94 7.23
CA ASN A 170 -4.33 11.56 7.30
C ASN A 170 -3.09 11.48 8.20
N ALA A 171 -3.17 10.68 9.28
CA ALA A 171 -2.09 10.52 10.25
C ALA A 171 -0.76 10.08 9.62
N LEU A 172 -0.80 9.26 8.55
CA LEU A 172 0.40 8.84 7.82
C LEU A 172 1.06 10.02 7.10
N VAL A 173 0.26 10.87 6.44
CA VAL A 173 0.75 12.06 5.72
C VAL A 173 1.33 13.07 6.71
N ILE A 174 0.67 13.28 7.85
CA ILE A 174 1.17 14.16 8.92
C ILE A 174 2.52 13.63 9.43
N ALA A 175 2.62 12.34 9.74
CA ALA A 175 3.86 11.74 10.24
C ALA A 175 5.01 11.81 9.24
N ILE A 176 4.75 11.50 7.97
CA ILE A 176 5.74 11.65 6.88
C ILE A 176 6.18 13.12 6.79
N GLY A 177 5.24 14.07 6.81
CA GLY A 177 5.54 15.50 6.76
C GLY A 177 6.39 15.98 7.94
N LEU A 178 6.09 15.53 9.16
CA LEU A 178 6.90 15.81 10.34
C LEU A 178 8.30 15.18 10.22
N GLY A 179 8.40 13.96 9.67
CA GLY A 179 9.67 13.29 9.42
C GLY A 179 10.54 14.09 8.46
N PHE A 180 9.95 14.62 7.37
CA PHE A 180 10.64 15.52 6.44
C PHE A 180 11.13 16.79 7.12
N ILE A 181 10.31 17.42 7.97
CA ILE A 181 10.70 18.63 8.69
C ILE A 181 11.93 18.35 9.55
N VAL A 182 11.92 17.26 10.34
CA VAL A 182 13.06 16.88 11.17
C VAL A 182 14.29 16.57 10.33
N ASN A 183 14.13 15.81 9.25
CA ASN A 183 15.23 15.46 8.36
C ASN A 183 15.89 16.68 7.70
N LEU A 184 15.07 17.56 7.09
CA LEU A 184 15.56 18.74 6.36
C LEU A 184 16.16 19.81 7.28
N THR A 185 15.66 19.93 8.50
CA THR A 185 16.20 20.88 9.48
C THR A 185 17.46 20.35 10.17
N GLY A 186 17.73 19.04 10.08
CA GLY A 186 18.81 18.39 10.81
C GLY A 186 18.62 18.45 12.34
N LEU A 187 17.39 18.67 12.82
CA LEU A 187 17.11 18.77 14.24
C LEU A 187 17.41 17.43 14.92
N PRO A 188 18.39 17.37 15.85
CA PRO A 188 18.69 16.13 16.54
C PRO A 188 17.49 15.74 17.39
N MET A 189 16.98 14.53 17.19
CA MET A 189 15.94 13.98 18.06
C MET A 189 16.56 13.66 19.43
N PRO A 190 15.96 14.13 20.54
CA PRO A 190 16.42 13.75 21.88
C PRO A 190 16.40 12.22 22.04
N GLY A 191 17.47 11.63 22.55
CA GLY A 191 17.60 10.17 22.63
C GLY A 191 16.46 9.46 23.37
N VAL A 192 15.84 10.12 24.35
CA VAL A 192 14.66 9.59 25.07
C VAL A 192 13.44 9.50 24.15
N VAL A 193 13.22 10.50 23.29
CA VAL A 193 12.11 10.51 22.31
C VAL A 193 12.36 9.45 21.24
N ASP A 194 13.60 9.36 20.77
CA ASP A 194 14.02 8.39 19.76
C ASP A 194 13.80 6.94 20.21
N GLN A 195 14.22 6.61 21.43
CA GLN A 195 13.99 5.29 22.02
C GLN A 195 12.50 4.98 22.24
N ALA A 196 11.71 5.97 22.70
CA ALA A 196 10.27 5.81 22.87
C ALA A 196 9.57 5.56 21.53
N LEU A 197 9.99 6.25 20.46
CA LEU A 197 9.49 6.00 19.11
C LEU A 197 9.88 4.60 18.63
N ASP A 198 11.12 4.15 18.84
CA ASP A 198 11.57 2.81 18.46
C ASP A 198 10.76 1.70 19.15
N MET A 199 10.30 1.91 20.39
CA MET A 199 9.38 0.99 21.06
C MET A 199 8.05 0.86 20.29
N MET A 200 7.51 1.98 19.80
CA MET A 200 6.28 2.00 18.98
C MET A 200 6.51 1.34 17.61
N VAL A 201 7.64 1.63 16.96
CA VAL A 201 8.00 1.06 15.65
C VAL A 201 8.04 -0.47 15.71
N ARG A 202 8.65 -1.04 16.75
CA ARG A 202 8.74 -2.51 16.93
C ARG A 202 7.39 -3.21 17.05
N ALA A 203 6.36 -2.50 17.54
CA ALA A 203 5.01 -3.04 17.63
C ALA A 203 4.19 -2.88 16.33
N ALA A 204 4.59 -1.95 15.45
CA ALA A 204 3.76 -1.50 14.33
C ALA A 204 3.44 -2.62 13.33
N LEU A 205 4.46 -3.24 12.72
CA LEU A 205 4.24 -4.25 11.68
C LEU A 205 3.59 -5.53 12.22
N PRO A 206 4.03 -6.13 13.34
CA PRO A 206 3.40 -7.34 13.87
C PRO A 206 1.92 -7.13 14.23
N ALA A 207 1.59 -6.03 14.91
CA ALA A 207 0.21 -5.72 15.27
C ALA A 207 -0.66 -5.44 14.03
N ALA A 208 -0.11 -4.78 13.02
CA ALA A 208 -0.86 -4.46 11.81
C ALA A 208 -1.12 -5.72 10.96
N LEU A 209 -0.16 -6.64 10.87
CA LEU A 209 -0.35 -7.95 10.22
C LEU A 209 -1.41 -8.79 10.93
N PHE A 210 -1.38 -8.85 12.27
CA PHE A 210 -2.39 -9.53 13.07
C PHE A 210 -3.79 -8.91 12.87
N GLY A 211 -3.89 -7.58 12.96
CA GLY A 211 -5.14 -6.85 12.72
C GLY A 211 -5.69 -7.07 11.30
N LEU A 212 -4.81 -7.05 10.28
CA LEU A 212 -5.17 -7.36 8.90
C LEU A 212 -5.79 -8.76 8.81
N GLY A 213 -5.22 -9.76 9.47
CA GLY A 213 -5.79 -11.10 9.58
C GLY A 213 -7.24 -11.11 10.05
N GLY A 214 -7.52 -10.37 11.13
CA GLY A 214 -8.88 -10.21 11.66
C GLY A 214 -9.83 -9.55 10.65
N VAL A 215 -9.38 -8.50 9.96
CA VAL A 215 -10.16 -7.80 8.92
C VAL A 215 -10.47 -8.73 7.74
N LEU A 216 -9.51 -9.56 7.31
CA LEU A 216 -9.70 -10.50 6.21
C LEU A 216 -10.80 -11.52 6.49
N TYR A 217 -11.03 -11.90 7.75
CA TYR A 217 -12.16 -12.75 8.13
C TYR A 217 -13.51 -12.05 7.95
N LEU A 218 -13.57 -10.73 8.15
CA LEU A 218 -14.79 -9.94 8.00
C LEU A 218 -15.15 -9.71 6.53
N TYR A 219 -14.17 -9.83 5.62
CA TYR A 219 -14.40 -9.70 4.18
C TYR A 219 -15.07 -10.96 3.63
N ARG A 220 -16.27 -10.77 3.08
CA ARG A 220 -16.99 -11.79 2.35
C ARG A 220 -16.80 -11.56 0.86
N PRO A 221 -16.07 -12.43 0.14
CA PRO A 221 -15.97 -12.31 -1.31
C PRO A 221 -17.35 -12.58 -1.92
N GLU A 222 -17.92 -11.56 -2.56
CA GLU A 222 -19.29 -11.60 -3.07
C GLU A 222 -19.37 -11.05 -4.50
N GLY A 223 -19.71 -11.93 -5.44
CA GLY A 223 -19.98 -11.58 -6.85
C GLY A 223 -18.76 -11.08 -7.62
N ASP A 224 -18.94 -10.86 -8.93
CA ASP A 224 -18.00 -10.12 -9.79
C ASP A 224 -16.55 -10.66 -9.86
N LEU A 225 -16.40 -11.99 -9.70
CA LEU A 225 -15.11 -12.68 -9.70
C LEU A 225 -14.23 -12.37 -10.91
N ARG A 226 -14.83 -12.08 -12.08
CA ARG A 226 -14.09 -11.71 -13.28
C ARG A 226 -13.39 -10.36 -13.14
N THR A 227 -14.09 -9.33 -12.64
CA THR A 227 -13.51 -8.00 -12.41
C THR A 227 -12.49 -8.04 -11.27
N ILE A 228 -12.78 -8.81 -10.21
CA ILE A 228 -11.85 -9.01 -9.09
C ILE A 228 -10.57 -9.70 -9.56
N GLY A 229 -10.68 -10.81 -10.29
CA GLY A 229 -9.51 -11.52 -10.83
C GLY A 229 -8.70 -10.65 -11.79
N PHE A 230 -9.38 -9.85 -12.62
CA PHE A 230 -8.74 -8.88 -13.50
C PHE A 230 -7.91 -7.85 -12.73
N VAL A 231 -8.51 -7.17 -11.73
CA VAL A 231 -7.79 -6.11 -11.00
C VAL A 231 -6.67 -6.67 -10.13
N VAL A 232 -6.86 -7.87 -9.55
CA VAL A 232 -5.80 -8.57 -8.83
C VAL A 232 -4.64 -8.94 -9.76
N ALA A 233 -4.92 -9.38 -10.99
CA ALA A 233 -3.88 -9.65 -11.98
C ALA A 233 -3.11 -8.37 -12.38
N LEU A 234 -3.80 -7.23 -12.50
CA LEU A 234 -3.13 -5.95 -12.74
C LEU A 234 -2.16 -5.60 -11.60
N SER A 235 -2.59 -5.73 -10.34
CA SER A 235 -1.75 -5.44 -9.18
C SER A 235 -0.59 -6.42 -9.02
N LEU A 236 -0.83 -7.72 -9.13
CA LEU A 236 0.18 -8.74 -8.80
C LEU A 236 1.12 -9.09 -9.95
N VAL A 237 0.76 -8.73 -11.19
CA VAL A 237 1.54 -9.06 -12.38
C VAL A 237 1.93 -7.80 -13.14
N VAL A 238 0.96 -7.01 -13.59
CA VAL A 238 1.26 -5.89 -14.50
C VAL A 238 2.09 -4.80 -13.82
N HIS A 239 1.70 -4.37 -12.62
CA HIS A 239 2.44 -3.37 -11.84
C HIS A 239 3.90 -3.78 -11.59
N PRO A 240 4.21 -4.96 -11.02
CA PRO A 240 5.59 -5.35 -10.79
C PRO A 240 6.37 -5.66 -12.07
N VAL A 241 5.74 -6.18 -13.14
CA VAL A 241 6.42 -6.37 -14.44
C VAL A 241 6.92 -5.04 -15.00
N ILE A 242 6.06 -4.02 -15.02
CA ILE A 242 6.43 -2.70 -15.53
C ILE A 242 7.51 -2.07 -14.63
N THR A 243 7.32 -2.18 -13.31
CA THR A 243 8.30 -1.67 -12.33
C THR A 243 9.66 -2.33 -12.53
N PHE A 244 9.71 -3.66 -12.67
CA PHE A 244 10.94 -4.42 -12.89
C PHE A 244 11.62 -4.04 -14.22
N GLY A 245 10.86 -3.97 -15.31
CA GLY A 245 11.39 -3.61 -16.63
C GLY A 245 12.00 -2.22 -16.64
N LEU A 246 11.33 -1.23 -16.04
CA LEU A 246 11.85 0.14 -15.93
C LEU A 246 13.01 0.25 -14.94
N ALA A 247 12.94 -0.46 -13.81
CA ALA A 247 14.01 -0.49 -12.83
C ALA A 247 15.32 -1.01 -13.45
N HIS A 248 15.21 -2.07 -14.24
CA HIS A 248 16.31 -2.62 -15.01
C HIS A 248 16.82 -1.64 -16.08
N ALA A 249 15.91 -1.04 -16.86
CA ALA A 249 16.26 -0.09 -17.92
C ALA A 249 16.95 1.18 -17.39
N PHE A 250 16.60 1.63 -16.18
CA PHE A 250 17.23 2.79 -15.55
C PHE A 250 18.50 2.45 -14.76
N GLY A 251 18.88 1.17 -14.68
CA GLY A 251 20.05 0.71 -13.94
C GLY A 251 19.97 1.05 -12.45
N LEU A 252 18.81 0.78 -11.82
CA LEU A 252 18.68 0.92 -10.36
C LEU A 252 19.65 -0.03 -9.65
N SER A 253 20.13 0.38 -8.47
CA SER A 253 20.90 -0.51 -7.60
C SER A 253 20.07 -1.74 -7.22
N THR A 254 20.76 -2.83 -6.86
CA THR A 254 20.13 -4.08 -6.44
C THR A 254 19.09 -3.85 -5.34
N GLU A 255 19.44 -3.05 -4.32
CA GLU A 255 18.54 -2.72 -3.20
C GLU A 255 17.31 -1.94 -3.67
N ALA A 256 17.51 -0.88 -4.45
CA ALA A 256 16.40 -0.07 -4.95
C ALA A 256 15.47 -0.88 -5.88
N MET A 257 16.01 -1.76 -6.71
CA MET A 257 15.22 -2.65 -7.57
C MET A 257 14.41 -3.66 -6.74
N ARG A 258 15.04 -4.30 -5.75
CA ARG A 258 14.37 -5.23 -4.82
C ARG A 258 13.20 -4.54 -4.12
N SER A 259 13.43 -3.38 -3.52
CA SER A 259 12.40 -2.60 -2.84
C SER A 259 11.26 -2.18 -3.75
N ALA A 260 11.56 -1.64 -4.94
CA ALA A 260 10.54 -1.20 -5.90
C ALA A 260 9.64 -2.35 -6.35
N VAL A 261 10.24 -3.48 -6.74
CA VAL A 261 9.52 -4.61 -7.32
C VAL A 261 8.75 -5.37 -6.25
N VAL A 262 9.33 -5.61 -5.08
CA VAL A 262 8.60 -6.23 -3.96
C VAL A 262 7.41 -5.36 -3.57
N THR A 263 7.60 -4.04 -3.43
CA THR A 263 6.49 -3.13 -3.10
C THR A 263 5.42 -3.12 -4.21
N ALA A 264 5.82 -3.19 -5.47
CA ALA A 264 4.89 -3.24 -6.61
C ALA A 264 4.14 -4.58 -6.70
N ALA A 265 4.73 -5.66 -6.22
CA ALA A 265 4.15 -7.00 -6.25
C ALA A 265 3.13 -7.28 -5.13
N MET A 266 2.79 -6.26 -4.33
CA MET A 266 1.84 -6.41 -3.23
C MET A 266 0.39 -6.29 -3.71
N ALA A 267 -0.51 -6.94 -2.96
CA ALA A 267 -1.94 -6.85 -3.16
C ALA A 267 -2.45 -5.40 -3.04
N PRO A 268 -3.66 -5.10 -3.54
CA PRO A 268 -4.32 -3.83 -3.24
C PRO A 268 -4.35 -3.55 -1.74
N GLY A 269 -4.06 -2.30 -1.37
CA GLY A 269 -4.08 -1.83 0.01
C GLY A 269 -5.49 -1.53 0.52
N VAL A 270 -5.64 -1.49 1.85
CA VAL A 270 -6.92 -1.12 2.51
C VAL A 270 -7.43 0.24 2.06
N ASN A 271 -6.54 1.18 1.70
CA ASN A 271 -6.90 2.48 1.16
C ASN A 271 -7.69 2.41 -0.16
N ALA A 272 -7.54 1.34 -0.96
CA ALA A 272 -8.39 1.11 -2.13
C ALA A 272 -9.86 0.90 -1.73
N TYR A 273 -10.10 0.16 -0.63
CA TYR A 273 -11.43 0.01 -0.06
C TYR A 273 -11.95 1.32 0.54
N VAL A 274 -11.10 2.08 1.25
CA VAL A 274 -11.48 3.39 1.81
C VAL A 274 -11.93 4.35 0.71
N PHE A 275 -11.17 4.44 -0.38
CA PHE A 275 -11.54 5.26 -1.55
C PHE A 275 -12.87 4.80 -2.17
N SER A 276 -13.03 3.50 -2.39
CA SER A 276 -14.26 2.90 -2.92
C SER A 276 -15.46 3.19 -2.01
N ASN A 277 -15.27 3.12 -0.69
CA ASN A 277 -16.31 3.40 0.29
C ASN A 277 -16.68 4.89 0.32
N LEU A 278 -15.69 5.79 0.28
CA LEU A 278 -15.86 7.24 0.24
C LEU A 278 -16.77 7.67 -0.91
N TYR A 279 -16.61 7.06 -2.08
CA TYR A 279 -17.40 7.38 -3.26
C TYR A 279 -18.66 6.54 -3.45
N GLY A 280 -18.85 5.49 -2.66
CA GLY A 280 -20.01 4.61 -2.83
C GLY A 280 -19.87 3.62 -3.99
N ARG A 281 -18.67 3.41 -4.55
CA ARG A 281 -18.44 2.72 -5.84
C ARG A 281 -17.52 1.52 -5.71
N ALA A 282 -17.75 0.47 -6.49
CA ALA A 282 -16.96 -0.76 -6.52
C ALA A 282 -16.52 -1.37 -5.16
N LYS A 283 -17.24 -1.10 -4.05
CA LYS A 283 -16.80 -1.48 -2.68
C LYS A 283 -16.54 -2.97 -2.53
N ARG A 284 -17.42 -3.80 -3.09
CA ARG A 284 -17.30 -5.26 -3.07
C ARG A 284 -16.07 -5.75 -3.83
N VAL A 285 -15.78 -5.13 -4.98
CA VAL A 285 -14.59 -5.43 -5.79
C VAL A 285 -13.34 -5.08 -4.99
N ALA A 286 -13.30 -3.90 -4.36
CA ALA A 286 -12.17 -3.47 -3.56
C ALA A 286 -11.91 -4.40 -2.36
N ALA A 287 -12.94 -4.69 -1.55
CA ALA A 287 -12.79 -5.60 -0.41
C ALA A 287 -12.33 -7.01 -0.84
N SER A 288 -12.94 -7.54 -1.90
CA SER A 288 -12.59 -8.88 -2.41
C SER A 288 -11.19 -8.91 -3.04
N ALA A 289 -10.78 -7.84 -3.73
CA ALA A 289 -9.46 -7.74 -4.33
C ALA A 289 -8.36 -7.62 -3.27
N VAL A 290 -8.60 -6.90 -2.17
CA VAL A 290 -7.69 -6.87 -1.00
C VAL A 290 -7.56 -8.29 -0.42
N LEU A 291 -8.68 -9.00 -0.20
CA LEU A 291 -8.67 -10.35 0.36
C LEU A 291 -7.96 -11.36 -0.54
N ILE A 292 -8.43 -11.50 -1.77
CA ILE A 292 -7.94 -12.48 -2.75
C ILE A 292 -6.51 -12.12 -3.18
N GLY A 293 -6.24 -10.83 -3.40
CA GLY A 293 -4.90 -10.35 -3.73
C GLY A 293 -3.91 -10.65 -2.61
N THR A 294 -4.29 -10.44 -1.34
CA THR A 294 -3.40 -10.74 -0.20
C THR A 294 -3.04 -12.22 -0.18
N GLY A 295 -4.02 -13.12 -0.36
CA GLY A 295 -3.72 -14.54 -0.53
C GLY A 295 -2.83 -14.82 -1.76
N GLY A 296 -3.08 -14.14 -2.88
CA GLY A 296 -2.29 -14.26 -4.11
C GLY A 296 -0.82 -13.88 -3.96
N VAL A 297 -0.50 -12.92 -3.08
CA VAL A 297 0.89 -12.52 -2.77
C VAL A 297 1.72 -13.68 -2.24
N MET A 298 1.12 -14.69 -1.60
CA MET A 298 1.88 -15.89 -1.17
C MET A 298 2.60 -16.56 -2.34
N VAL A 299 1.95 -16.60 -3.50
CA VAL A 299 2.49 -17.23 -4.71
C VAL A 299 3.28 -16.21 -5.52
N THR A 300 2.68 -15.05 -5.83
CA THR A 300 3.32 -14.07 -6.72
C THR A 300 4.52 -13.41 -6.08
N GLY A 301 4.47 -13.08 -4.79
CA GLY A 301 5.59 -12.54 -4.03
C GLY A 301 6.76 -13.52 -3.99
N TRP A 302 6.48 -14.83 -3.78
CA TRP A 302 7.52 -15.86 -3.85
C TRP A 302 8.18 -15.91 -5.23
N VAL A 303 7.40 -15.90 -6.32
CA VAL A 303 7.93 -15.89 -7.69
C VAL A 303 8.83 -14.68 -7.93
N TRP A 304 8.39 -13.48 -7.54
CA TRP A 304 9.20 -12.26 -7.69
C TRP A 304 10.50 -12.31 -6.90
N LEU A 305 10.48 -12.84 -5.67
CA LEU A 305 11.70 -13.03 -4.88
C LEU A 305 12.69 -14.04 -5.49
N GLN A 306 12.26 -14.93 -6.39
CA GLN A 306 13.18 -15.80 -7.15
C GLN A 306 13.79 -15.10 -8.37
N ILE A 307 13.08 -14.13 -8.95
CA ILE A 307 13.51 -13.40 -10.14
C ILE A 307 14.47 -12.26 -9.77
N LEU A 308 14.28 -11.66 -8.59
CA LEU A 308 15.11 -10.57 -8.12
C LEU A 308 16.54 -11.07 -7.83
N PRO A 309 17.58 -10.30 -8.22
CA PRO A 309 18.97 -10.58 -7.88
C PRO A 309 19.21 -10.46 -6.39
#